data_AF-A0AAV4F5A0-F1
#
_entry.id   AF-A0AAV4F5A0-F1
#
_cell.length_a   1.000
_cell.length_b   1.000
_cell.length_c   1.000
_cell.angle_alpha   90.00
_cell.angle_beta   90.00
_cell.angle_gamma   90.00
#
_symmetry.space_group_name_H-M   'P 1'
#
loop_
_entity.id
_entity.type
_entity.pdbx_description
1 polymer ?
#
loop_
_entity_poly.entity_id
_entity_poly.type
_entity_poly.pdbx_seq_one_letter_code
_entity_poly.pdbx_strand_id
1 'polypeptide(L)'
;MFRILRRLVLTIQKFTWAVSGVERIRRDAARGLQFKQSAHVQEIFWKRKFLDHSVADTSNFITTHKAFRPPSCIFKPNVSLYCMTRREAVFVETKESENVYRSQNSWFLYQNQYHHAVNVITMPLASFHKIASDVGNPRVPVTWMGCTMRSGSTLISQMMSRISGMLVLPEPDAITTLGFLYKTKQIQANEYQQLLASCVRLLCKPDDRYSAVFVKTRPCVTSLMEDIMKAFPRFRYLFMYRNSSKSIMSSLSLLHQDKAPMALCFIMDSDILSTIFPLLRSYFYYYNVFLNEKSHAGINGKKLSTTGILTAAWAASVAQIAELRYRGYNVGSILYEDFMNNPRRSLSVLLKILDIRSEHLPAAAEALKVDFNKGVSHEVFMDGRRSMCTDNRLEADSILKSYGLSKLGERYEISVVVEVVVVVVVVVVAAAAAAAAAAAAAVAVATTTPIISTAAAAAVVVVVVVVVVVVVVVVVVVVVVVVREKSDVFMFYYDDDDDDDDDDDDDDDDDDCVDRKSNNLLQSIQTFRYYTEQMRVSLTSKCNTCKQRQKATLAVVRNMLYGDGRASVMCDDDIRNVTIKLNFMRYRPAQKDEAHSGGNPRCLMSLRSPSANRLL
;
A
#
# COMPACT_ATOMS: atom_id res chain seq x y z
N MET A 1 -12.85 12.89 20.17
CA MET A 1 -14.33 13.01 20.26
C MET A 1 -15.11 11.91 19.52
N PHE A 2 -14.98 11.75 18.19
CA PHE A 2 -15.80 10.78 17.41
C PHE A 2 -15.82 9.34 17.96
N ARG A 3 -14.65 8.79 18.34
CA ARG A 3 -14.58 7.43 18.93
C ARG A 3 -15.38 7.28 20.24
N ILE A 4 -15.43 8.34 21.06
CA ILE A 4 -16.19 8.34 22.32
C ILE A 4 -17.69 8.36 22.01
N LEU A 5 -18.12 9.27 21.13
CA LEU A 5 -19.52 9.38 20.71
C LEU A 5 -19.99 8.08 20.04
N ARG A 6 -19.18 7.47 19.18
CA ARG A 6 -19.48 6.15 18.61
C ARG A 6 -19.67 5.08 19.69
N ARG A 7 -18.79 5.01 20.71
CA ARG A 7 -18.94 4.04 21.80
C ARG A 7 -20.26 4.25 22.55
N LEU A 8 -20.63 5.49 22.83
CA LEU A 8 -21.91 5.83 23.47
C LEU A 8 -23.10 5.38 22.62
N VAL A 9 -23.11 5.73 21.33
CA VAL A 9 -24.18 5.35 20.40
C VAL A 9 -24.28 3.84 20.28
N LEU A 10 -23.17 3.12 20.17
CA LEU A 10 -23.18 1.65 20.10
C LEU A 10 -23.72 1.00 21.38
N THR A 11 -23.49 1.58 22.56
CA THR A 11 -24.06 1.08 23.81
C THR A 11 -25.58 1.23 23.82
N ILE A 12 -26.09 2.41 23.43
CA ILE A 12 -27.53 2.67 23.32
C ILE A 12 -28.16 1.75 22.26
N GLN A 13 -27.53 1.64 21.09
CA GLN A 13 -27.98 0.81 19.98
C GLN A 13 -28.07 -0.67 20.37
N LYS A 14 -27.10 -1.21 21.12
CA LYS A 14 -27.17 -2.57 21.65
C LYS A 14 -28.37 -2.77 22.57
N PHE A 15 -28.65 -1.81 23.44
CA PHE A 15 -29.82 -1.86 24.31
C PHE A 15 -31.12 -1.82 23.48
N THR A 16 -31.24 -0.87 22.56
CA THR A 16 -32.40 -0.77 21.66
C THR A 16 -32.60 -2.04 20.83
N TRP A 17 -31.53 -2.65 20.34
CA TRP A 17 -31.59 -3.90 19.57
C TRP A 17 -31.94 -5.13 20.41
N ALA A 18 -31.55 -5.15 21.68
CA ALA A 18 -31.99 -6.19 22.61
C ALA A 18 -33.50 -6.09 22.87
N VAL A 19 -34.02 -4.89 23.10
CA VAL A 19 -35.45 -4.65 23.37
C VAL A 19 -36.32 -4.90 22.13
N SER A 20 -35.88 -4.45 20.95
CA SER A 20 -36.62 -4.61 19.69
C SER A 20 -36.52 -6.00 19.06
N GLY A 21 -35.77 -6.93 19.65
CA GLY A 21 -35.57 -8.27 19.12
C GLY A 21 -34.57 -8.39 17.96
N VAL A 22 -34.02 -7.28 17.46
CA VAL A 22 -32.98 -7.26 16.41
C VAL A 22 -31.77 -8.13 16.82
N GLU A 23 -31.34 -8.04 18.08
CA GLU A 23 -30.19 -8.81 18.58
C GLU A 23 -30.48 -10.31 18.67
N ARG A 24 -31.76 -10.72 18.79
CA ARG A 24 -32.16 -12.13 18.72
C ARG A 24 -31.98 -12.65 17.30
N ILE A 25 -32.51 -11.94 16.30
CA ILE A 25 -32.40 -12.33 14.88
C ILE A 25 -30.93 -12.38 14.45
N ARG A 26 -30.10 -11.41 14.87
CA ARG A 26 -28.64 -11.45 14.59
C ARG A 26 -27.96 -12.69 15.15
N ARG A 27 -28.29 -13.08 16.39
CA ARG A 27 -27.76 -14.29 17.02
C ARG A 27 -28.23 -15.56 16.31
N ASP A 28 -29.50 -15.62 15.94
CA ASP A 28 -30.07 -16.77 15.21
C ASP A 28 -29.46 -16.89 13.80
N ALA A 29 -29.25 -15.76 13.11
CA ALA A 29 -28.54 -15.71 11.84
C ALA A 29 -27.06 -16.13 11.97
N ALA A 30 -26.37 -15.71 13.03
CA ALA A 30 -24.99 -16.11 13.30
C ALA A 30 -24.85 -17.62 13.60
N ARG A 31 -25.90 -18.24 14.16
CA ARG A 31 -26.01 -19.69 14.35
C ARG A 31 -26.45 -20.45 13.09
N GLY A 32 -26.76 -19.75 12.00
CA GLY A 32 -27.25 -20.36 10.76
C GLY A 32 -28.73 -20.74 10.77
N LEU A 33 -29.48 -20.43 11.82
CA LEU A 33 -30.91 -20.77 11.94
C LEU A 33 -31.80 -19.93 11.01
N GLN A 34 -31.35 -18.73 10.65
CA GLN A 34 -32.13 -17.75 9.88
C GLN A 34 -31.39 -17.28 8.62
N PHE A 35 -31.03 -18.22 7.73
CA PHE A 35 -30.30 -17.87 6.50
C PHE A 35 -31.07 -16.87 5.61
N LYS A 36 -32.41 -16.98 5.50
CA LYS A 36 -33.22 -16.05 4.70
C LYS A 36 -33.25 -14.61 5.26
N GLN A 37 -32.80 -14.41 6.48
CA GLN A 37 -32.77 -13.11 7.17
C GLN A 37 -31.37 -12.77 7.69
N SER A 38 -30.31 -13.39 7.15
CA SER A 38 -28.97 -13.20 7.71
C SER A 38 -28.23 -11.96 7.21
N ALA A 39 -28.76 -11.25 6.20
CA ALA A 39 -28.25 -9.94 5.81
C ALA A 39 -28.92 -8.83 6.63
N HIS A 40 -28.21 -8.28 7.61
CA HIS A 40 -28.70 -7.18 8.43
C HIS A 40 -28.37 -5.85 7.75
N VAL A 41 -29.41 -5.18 7.24
CA VAL A 41 -29.31 -3.86 6.60
C VAL A 41 -29.44 -2.78 7.65
N GLN A 42 -28.50 -1.85 7.62
CA GLN A 42 -28.39 -0.74 8.57
C GLN A 42 -28.28 0.57 7.80
N GLU A 43 -29.09 1.55 8.17
CA GLU A 43 -29.05 2.88 7.55
C GLU A 43 -27.91 3.69 8.16
N ILE A 44 -27.16 4.42 7.33
CA ILE A 44 -26.06 5.26 7.82
C ILE A 44 -26.62 6.58 8.33
N PHE A 45 -26.52 6.80 9.64
CA PHE A 45 -26.87 8.07 10.28
C PHE A 45 -25.71 9.07 10.22
N TRP A 46 -24.48 8.58 10.42
CA TRP A 46 -23.29 9.42 10.36
C TRP A 46 -22.09 8.63 9.87
N LYS A 47 -21.24 9.25 9.05
CA LYS A 47 -19.98 8.67 8.56
C LYS A 47 -18.81 9.58 8.92
N ARG A 48 -17.70 8.99 9.35
CA ARG A 48 -16.43 9.71 9.56
C ARG A 48 -15.26 8.75 9.44
N LYS A 49 -14.27 9.14 8.65
CA LYS A 49 -13.00 8.45 8.53
C LYS A 49 -11.90 9.25 9.25
N PHE A 50 -10.84 8.59 9.70
CA PHE A 50 -9.71 9.30 10.33
C PHE A 50 -8.88 10.04 9.29
N LEU A 51 -8.54 9.33 8.21
CA LEU A 51 -7.86 9.83 7.02
C LEU A 51 -8.54 9.20 5.81
N ASP A 52 -8.66 9.93 4.71
CA ASP A 52 -9.36 9.41 3.53
C ASP A 52 -8.70 8.16 2.96
N HIS A 53 -7.39 7.99 3.15
CA HIS A 53 -6.63 6.82 2.74
C HIS A 53 -6.64 5.67 3.76
N SER A 54 -7.26 5.82 4.94
CA SER A 54 -7.27 4.74 5.93
C SER A 54 -7.98 3.50 5.39
N VAL A 55 -7.60 2.32 5.88
CA VAL A 55 -8.27 1.07 5.52
C VAL A 55 -9.75 1.14 5.96
N ALA A 56 -10.63 0.58 5.14
CA ALA A 56 -12.05 0.44 5.44
C ALA A 56 -12.26 -0.28 6.77
N ASP A 57 -13.11 0.29 7.63
CA ASP A 57 -13.42 -0.26 8.94
C ASP A 57 -14.89 -0.01 9.26
N THR A 58 -15.51 -0.91 10.03
CA THR A 58 -16.90 -0.74 10.50
C THR A 58 -17.10 0.49 11.37
N SER A 59 -16.01 1.05 11.92
CA SER A 59 -16.02 2.29 12.68
C SER A 59 -16.13 3.55 11.84
N ASN A 60 -16.06 3.42 10.52
CA ASN A 60 -16.28 4.54 9.60
C ASN A 60 -17.75 4.99 9.58
N PHE A 61 -18.66 4.18 10.12
CA PHE A 61 -20.10 4.44 10.15
C PHE A 61 -20.69 4.36 11.56
N ILE A 62 -21.70 5.18 11.79
CA ILE A 62 -22.70 5.07 12.85
C ILE A 62 -24.02 4.82 12.16
N THR A 63 -24.68 3.75 12.54
CA THR A 63 -25.82 3.20 11.80
C THR A 63 -27.02 2.92 12.69
N THR A 64 -28.19 2.82 12.10
CA THR A 64 -29.44 2.38 12.74
C THR A 64 -29.97 1.12 12.06
N HIS A 65 -30.72 0.28 12.77
CA HIS A 65 -31.33 -0.90 12.14
C HIS A 65 -32.40 -0.46 11.13
N LYS A 66 -32.35 -1.03 9.92
CA LYS A 66 -33.35 -0.79 8.86
C LYS A 66 -34.23 -2.01 8.63
N ALA A 67 -33.61 -3.15 8.30
CA ALA A 67 -34.32 -4.40 8.06
C ALA A 67 -33.36 -5.61 8.06
N PHE A 68 -33.92 -6.81 8.12
CA PHE A 68 -33.22 -8.03 7.69
C PHE A 68 -33.69 -8.42 6.28
N ARG A 69 -32.75 -8.78 5.41
CA ARG A 69 -33.01 -9.19 4.03
C ARG A 69 -32.41 -10.58 3.75
N PRO A 70 -32.84 -11.25 2.68
CA PRO A 70 -32.13 -12.39 2.14
C PRO A 70 -30.69 -12.03 1.75
N PRO A 71 -29.72 -12.93 1.94
CA PRO A 71 -28.33 -12.71 1.55
C PRO A 71 -28.13 -12.38 0.08
N SER A 72 -29.05 -12.82 -0.79
CA SER A 72 -29.04 -12.50 -2.22
C SER A 72 -29.13 -10.99 -2.51
N CYS A 73 -29.49 -10.15 -1.53
CA CYS A 73 -29.47 -8.70 -1.71
C CYS A 73 -28.08 -8.13 -2.02
N ILE A 74 -27.00 -8.86 -1.71
CA ILE A 74 -25.63 -8.44 -2.04
C ILE A 74 -25.29 -8.59 -3.53
N PHE A 75 -26.11 -9.29 -4.32
CA PHE A 75 -25.89 -9.44 -5.77
C PHE A 75 -26.30 -8.21 -6.57
N LYS A 76 -26.96 -7.24 -5.92
CA LYS A 76 -27.25 -5.97 -6.58
C LYS A 76 -25.96 -5.28 -7.06
N PRO A 77 -25.99 -4.56 -8.19
CA PRO A 77 -24.81 -3.92 -8.75
C PRO A 77 -24.31 -2.73 -7.91
N ASN A 78 -25.20 -2.09 -7.16
CA ASN A 78 -24.89 -0.98 -6.24
C ASN A 78 -24.44 -1.45 -4.84
N VAL A 79 -24.30 -2.76 -4.61
CA VAL A 79 -23.81 -3.35 -3.36
C VAL A 79 -22.42 -3.95 -3.56
N SER A 80 -21.47 -3.55 -2.73
CA SER A 80 -20.07 -4.00 -2.84
C SER A 80 -19.49 -4.38 -1.48
N LEU A 81 -18.56 -5.34 -1.48
CA LEU A 81 -17.88 -5.81 -0.27
C LEU A 81 -16.88 -4.75 0.20
N TYR A 82 -17.04 -4.26 1.42
CA TYR A 82 -16.30 -3.12 1.97
C TYR A 82 -15.15 -3.56 2.87
N CYS A 83 -15.44 -4.38 3.89
CA CYS A 83 -14.41 -4.91 4.79
C CYS A 83 -14.81 -6.23 5.45
N MET A 84 -13.84 -6.89 6.08
CA MET A 84 -14.03 -8.11 6.86
C MET A 84 -13.81 -7.84 8.35
N THR A 85 -14.63 -8.46 9.19
CA THR A 85 -14.41 -8.53 10.64
C THR A 85 -14.24 -9.98 11.06
N ARG A 86 -13.87 -10.21 12.33
CA ARG A 86 -13.79 -11.57 12.90
C ARG A 86 -15.11 -12.36 12.82
N ARG A 87 -16.26 -11.70 12.70
CA ARG A 87 -17.58 -12.36 12.83
C ARG A 87 -18.50 -12.17 11.64
N GLU A 88 -18.26 -11.14 10.84
CA GLU A 88 -19.18 -10.68 9.80
C GLU A 88 -18.40 -10.14 8.61
N ALA A 89 -18.92 -10.40 7.42
CA ALA A 89 -18.58 -9.67 6.19
C ALA A 89 -19.44 -8.41 6.11
N VAL A 90 -18.84 -7.31 5.67
CA VAL A 90 -19.48 -5.99 5.66
C VAL A 90 -19.51 -5.46 4.25
N PHE A 91 -20.70 -5.16 3.77
CA PHE A 91 -20.96 -4.57 2.46
C PHE A 91 -21.50 -3.15 2.64
N VAL A 92 -21.34 -2.33 1.61
CA VAL A 92 -22.02 -1.05 1.50
C VAL A 92 -22.97 -1.07 0.31
N GLU A 93 -24.15 -0.51 0.51
CA GLU A 93 -25.13 -0.20 -0.55
C GLU A 93 -25.01 1.28 -0.87
N THR A 94 -24.86 1.59 -2.16
CA THR A 94 -24.86 2.95 -2.71
C THR A 94 -26.21 3.23 -3.39
N LYS A 95 -26.47 4.45 -3.86
CA LYS A 95 -27.68 4.73 -4.65
C LYS A 95 -27.62 3.97 -5.98
N GLU A 96 -28.76 3.53 -6.51
CA GLU A 96 -28.80 2.74 -7.76
C GLU A 96 -28.30 3.52 -8.99
N SER A 97 -28.36 4.85 -8.95
CA SER A 97 -27.81 5.74 -9.98
C SER A 97 -26.28 5.86 -9.94
N GLU A 98 -25.63 5.41 -8.86
CA GLU A 98 -24.20 5.57 -8.65
C GLU A 98 -23.45 4.29 -9.01
N ASN A 99 -22.37 4.42 -9.77
CA ASN A 99 -21.47 3.30 -10.03
C ASN A 99 -20.27 3.36 -9.08
N VAL A 100 -20.29 2.54 -8.02
CA VAL A 100 -19.19 2.49 -7.04
C VAL A 100 -17.82 2.12 -7.66
N TYR A 101 -17.83 1.44 -8.80
CA TYR A 101 -16.64 1.01 -9.53
C TYR A 101 -16.14 2.05 -10.55
N ARG A 102 -16.96 3.06 -10.88
CA ARG A 102 -16.61 4.16 -11.80
C ARG A 102 -17.12 5.48 -11.21
N SER A 103 -16.35 6.08 -10.32
CA SER A 103 -16.63 7.43 -9.81
C SER A 103 -15.76 8.45 -10.54
N GLN A 104 -16.35 9.62 -10.80
CA GLN A 104 -15.60 10.79 -11.28
C GLN A 104 -14.71 11.38 -10.17
N ASN A 105 -15.05 11.13 -8.91
CA ASN A 105 -14.47 11.82 -7.75
C ASN A 105 -13.29 11.08 -7.11
N SER A 106 -13.21 9.75 -7.27
CA SER A 106 -12.07 8.98 -6.77
C SER A 106 -11.79 7.72 -7.58
N TRP A 107 -10.50 7.44 -7.72
CA TRP A 107 -9.94 6.28 -8.40
C TRP A 107 -9.85 5.03 -7.53
N PHE A 108 -10.18 5.13 -6.24
CA PHE A 108 -10.06 4.02 -5.31
C PHE A 108 -11.42 3.50 -4.85
N LEU A 109 -11.62 2.18 -4.92
CA LEU A 109 -12.90 1.55 -4.63
C LEU A 109 -13.34 1.84 -3.20
N TYR A 110 -12.45 1.71 -2.23
CA TYR A 110 -12.76 1.93 -0.82
C TYR A 110 -13.17 3.37 -0.50
N GLN A 111 -12.68 4.36 -1.25
CA GLN A 111 -13.10 5.76 -1.12
C GLN A 111 -14.50 5.94 -1.69
N ASN A 112 -14.75 5.44 -2.91
CA ASN A 112 -16.08 5.49 -3.54
C ASN A 112 -17.13 4.79 -2.67
N GLN A 113 -16.79 3.62 -2.14
CA GLN A 113 -17.61 2.89 -1.18
C GLN A 113 -17.96 3.76 0.02
N TYR A 114 -16.97 4.42 0.65
CA TYR A 114 -17.21 5.27 1.81
C TYR A 114 -18.05 6.53 1.49
N HIS A 115 -17.73 7.22 0.39
CA HIS A 115 -18.39 8.49 0.04
C HIS A 115 -19.82 8.29 -0.44
N HIS A 116 -20.11 7.23 -1.20
CA HIS A 116 -21.44 6.99 -1.77
C HIS A 116 -22.32 6.02 -0.95
N ALA A 117 -21.81 5.44 0.15
CA ALA A 117 -22.58 4.54 0.99
C ALA A 117 -23.81 5.23 1.60
N VAL A 118 -24.97 4.58 1.46
CA VAL A 118 -26.24 4.95 2.09
C VAL A 118 -26.68 3.94 3.14
N ASN A 119 -26.42 2.64 2.91
CA ASN A 119 -26.64 1.59 3.90
C ASN A 119 -25.38 0.74 4.08
N VAL A 120 -25.21 0.18 5.28
CA VAL A 120 -24.25 -0.88 5.59
C VAL A 120 -25.02 -2.19 5.69
N ILE A 121 -24.52 -3.25 5.08
CA ILE A 121 -25.09 -4.59 5.18
C ILE A 121 -24.06 -5.48 5.86
N THR A 122 -24.40 -6.00 7.05
CA THR A 122 -23.55 -6.95 7.78
C THR A 122 -24.11 -8.35 7.63
N MET A 123 -23.24 -9.31 7.34
CA MET A 123 -23.60 -10.71 7.11
C MET A 123 -22.69 -11.64 7.93
N PRO A 124 -23.23 -12.57 8.74
CA PRO A 124 -22.42 -13.55 9.46
C PRO A 124 -21.56 -14.41 8.52
N LEU A 125 -20.34 -14.76 8.94
CA LEU A 125 -19.39 -15.50 8.09
C LEU A 125 -19.95 -16.82 7.54
N ALA A 126 -20.77 -17.55 8.31
CA ALA A 126 -21.41 -18.78 7.83
C ALA A 126 -22.31 -18.54 6.61
N SER A 127 -23.10 -17.46 6.62
CA SER A 127 -23.94 -17.09 5.48
C SER A 127 -23.12 -16.56 4.31
N PHE A 128 -22.07 -15.80 4.62
CA PHE A 128 -21.12 -15.28 3.63
C PHE A 128 -20.42 -16.42 2.87
N HIS A 129 -19.91 -17.43 3.58
CA HIS A 129 -19.29 -18.61 2.96
C HIS A 129 -20.26 -19.38 2.08
N LYS A 130 -21.50 -19.59 2.55
CA LYS A 130 -22.53 -20.27 1.76
C LYS A 130 -22.79 -19.52 0.45
N ILE A 131 -23.03 -18.22 0.52
CA ILE A 131 -23.27 -17.40 -0.67
C ILE A 131 -22.06 -17.35 -1.60
N ALA A 132 -20.85 -17.24 -1.05
CA ALA A 132 -19.63 -17.29 -1.86
C ALA A 132 -19.41 -18.66 -2.52
N SER A 133 -19.84 -19.75 -1.87
CA SER A 133 -19.83 -21.08 -2.44
C SER A 133 -20.83 -21.21 -3.58
N ASP A 134 -22.05 -20.69 -3.40
CA ASP A 134 -23.12 -20.68 -4.41
C ASP A 134 -22.70 -19.89 -5.67
N VAL A 135 -21.94 -18.81 -5.51
CA VAL A 135 -21.34 -18.04 -6.62
C VAL A 135 -20.32 -18.85 -7.41
N GLY A 136 -19.54 -19.69 -6.72
CA GLY A 136 -18.44 -20.45 -7.30
C GLY A 136 -17.23 -19.57 -7.65
N ASN A 137 -16.32 -20.14 -8.43
CA ASN A 137 -15.13 -19.40 -8.90
C ASN A 137 -15.52 -18.36 -9.97
N PRO A 138 -14.76 -17.26 -10.10
CA PRO A 138 -15.02 -16.25 -11.14
C PRO A 138 -15.08 -16.89 -12.53
N ARG A 139 -16.13 -16.57 -13.29
CA ARG A 139 -16.39 -17.14 -14.62
C ARG A 139 -15.64 -16.44 -15.75
N VAL A 140 -15.14 -15.24 -15.47
CA VAL A 140 -14.37 -14.40 -16.38
C VAL A 140 -12.89 -14.39 -15.99
N PRO A 141 -11.97 -14.12 -16.94
CA PRO A 141 -10.55 -13.97 -16.61
C PRO A 141 -10.33 -12.89 -15.56
N VAL A 142 -9.52 -13.21 -14.54
CA VAL A 142 -9.14 -12.27 -13.49
C VAL A 142 -7.64 -12.01 -13.57
N THR A 143 -7.28 -10.74 -13.65
CA THR A 143 -5.91 -10.26 -13.49
C THR A 143 -5.76 -9.67 -12.09
N TRP A 144 -4.81 -10.18 -11.32
CA TRP A 144 -4.49 -9.73 -9.97
C TRP A 144 -3.15 -9.01 -9.98
N MET A 145 -3.16 -7.72 -9.61
CA MET A 145 -1.98 -6.88 -9.60
C MET A 145 -1.62 -6.44 -8.18
N GLY A 146 -0.46 -6.89 -7.69
CA GLY A 146 0.23 -6.28 -6.56
C GLY A 146 1.07 -5.08 -7.01
N CYS A 147 1.50 -4.25 -6.07
CA CYS A 147 2.37 -3.13 -6.40
C CYS A 147 3.17 -2.59 -5.21
N THR A 148 4.27 -1.88 -5.45
CA THR A 148 4.84 -0.99 -4.42
C THR A 148 4.09 0.35 -4.38
N MET A 149 4.30 1.14 -3.33
CA MET A 149 3.72 2.47 -3.24
C MET A 149 4.35 3.44 -4.27
N ARG A 150 3.52 4.28 -4.91
CA ARG A 150 3.92 5.25 -5.95
C ARG A 150 4.63 4.64 -7.17
N SER A 151 4.24 3.43 -7.53
CA SER A 151 4.78 2.67 -8.68
C SER A 151 4.08 2.93 -10.02
N GLY A 152 3.06 3.80 -10.08
CA GLY A 152 2.25 3.98 -11.30
C GLY A 152 1.09 3.00 -11.45
N SER A 153 0.78 2.18 -10.45
CA SER A 153 -0.34 1.22 -10.51
C SER A 153 -1.72 1.85 -10.71
N THR A 154 -1.90 3.12 -10.31
CA THR A 154 -3.10 3.91 -10.61
C THR A 154 -3.25 4.15 -12.11
N LEU A 155 -2.16 4.47 -12.81
CA LEU A 155 -2.15 4.69 -14.25
C LEU A 155 -2.56 3.41 -15.00
N ILE A 156 -1.99 2.25 -14.63
CA ILE A 156 -2.42 0.96 -15.21
C ILE A 156 -3.91 0.69 -14.93
N SER A 157 -4.38 0.96 -13.71
CA SER A 157 -5.80 0.77 -13.38
C SER A 157 -6.71 1.66 -14.24
N GLN A 158 -6.27 2.88 -14.58
CA GLN A 158 -6.97 3.78 -15.49
C GLN A 158 -6.94 3.27 -16.93
N MET A 159 -5.81 2.78 -17.43
CA MET A 159 -5.73 2.14 -18.75
C MET A 159 -6.73 0.99 -18.86
N MET A 160 -6.76 0.11 -17.85
CA MET A 160 -7.67 -1.04 -17.82
C MET A 160 -9.14 -0.61 -17.71
N SER A 161 -9.46 0.51 -17.04
CA SER A 161 -10.85 0.97 -16.89
C SER A 161 -11.44 1.56 -18.17
N ARG A 162 -10.58 1.99 -19.11
CA ARG A 162 -10.97 2.43 -20.46
C ARG A 162 -11.33 1.28 -21.40
N ILE A 163 -10.95 0.04 -21.05
CA ILE A 163 -11.27 -1.14 -21.86
C ILE A 163 -12.74 -1.52 -21.64
N SER A 164 -13.50 -1.60 -22.74
CA SER A 164 -14.90 -2.00 -22.69
C SER A 164 -15.04 -3.43 -22.13
N GLY A 165 -16.01 -3.63 -21.23
CA GLY A 165 -16.21 -4.91 -20.56
C GLY A 165 -15.20 -5.24 -19.44
N MET A 166 -14.25 -4.36 -19.10
CA MET A 166 -13.33 -4.59 -17.98
C MET A 166 -13.89 -4.00 -16.67
N LEU A 167 -14.05 -4.84 -15.65
CA LEU A 167 -14.31 -4.40 -14.27
C LEU A 167 -12.97 -4.15 -13.56
N VAL A 168 -12.72 -2.91 -13.14
CA VAL A 168 -11.52 -2.57 -12.37
C VAL A 168 -11.87 -2.43 -10.89
N LEU A 169 -11.17 -3.17 -10.03
CA LEU A 169 -11.33 -3.17 -8.58
C LEU A 169 -10.05 -2.61 -7.92
N PRO A 170 -9.92 -1.28 -7.78
CA PRO A 170 -8.73 -0.67 -7.20
C PRO A 170 -8.81 -0.62 -5.67
N GLU A 171 -7.89 -1.32 -5.02
CA GLU A 171 -7.67 -1.39 -3.57
C GLU A 171 -8.90 -1.89 -2.79
N PRO A 172 -9.40 -3.12 -3.04
CA PRO A 172 -10.50 -3.69 -2.27
C PRO A 172 -10.07 -3.99 -0.82
N ASP A 173 -10.45 -3.11 0.11
CA ASP A 173 -10.04 -3.19 1.53
C ASP A 173 -10.55 -4.43 2.27
N ALA A 174 -11.51 -5.16 1.71
CA ALA A 174 -11.90 -6.47 2.22
C ALA A 174 -10.74 -7.47 2.29
N ILE A 175 -9.81 -7.40 1.32
CA ILE A 175 -8.59 -8.23 1.32
C ILE A 175 -7.59 -7.72 2.35
N THR A 176 -7.41 -6.41 2.44
CA THR A 176 -6.51 -5.78 3.42
C THR A 176 -6.92 -6.06 4.85
N THR A 177 -8.21 -5.89 5.16
CA THR A 177 -8.75 -6.18 6.50
C THR A 177 -8.67 -7.66 6.85
N LEU A 178 -8.92 -8.56 5.89
CA LEU A 178 -8.74 -9.99 6.11
C LEU A 178 -7.27 -10.36 6.41
N GLY A 179 -6.32 -9.80 5.66
CA GLY A 179 -4.89 -9.96 5.93
C GLY A 179 -4.51 -9.51 7.34
N PHE A 180 -5.07 -8.37 7.80
CA PHE A 180 -4.85 -7.89 9.17
C PHE A 180 -5.42 -8.85 10.22
N LEU A 181 -6.63 -9.36 10.02
CA LEU A 181 -7.23 -10.34 10.95
C LEU A 181 -6.34 -11.58 11.08
N TYR A 182 -5.81 -12.09 9.97
CA TYR A 182 -4.94 -13.26 9.96
C TYR A 182 -3.58 -12.98 10.63
N LYS A 183 -2.88 -11.93 10.20
CA LYS A 183 -1.55 -11.58 10.74
C LYS A 183 -1.59 -11.24 12.23
N THR A 184 -2.69 -10.65 12.71
CA THR A 184 -2.92 -10.39 14.15
C THR A 184 -3.48 -11.58 14.93
N LYS A 185 -3.57 -12.77 14.31
CA LYS A 185 -4.05 -14.03 14.92
C LYS A 185 -5.48 -13.94 15.47
N GLN A 186 -6.32 -13.07 14.88
CA GLN A 186 -7.73 -12.96 15.26
C GLN A 186 -8.60 -14.06 14.62
N ILE A 187 -8.10 -14.66 13.54
CA ILE A 187 -8.68 -15.82 12.85
C ILE A 187 -7.60 -16.89 12.64
N GLN A 188 -8.02 -18.14 12.53
CA GLN A 188 -7.10 -19.27 12.32
C GLN A 188 -6.67 -19.40 10.85
N ALA A 189 -5.60 -20.15 10.57
CA ALA A 189 -5.10 -20.31 9.20
C ALA A 189 -6.11 -20.96 8.25
N ASN A 190 -6.79 -22.03 8.68
CA ASN A 190 -7.81 -22.71 7.87
C ASN A 190 -9.01 -21.80 7.59
N GLU A 191 -9.46 -21.06 8.61
CA GLU A 191 -10.53 -20.07 8.49
C GLU A 191 -10.14 -18.94 7.54
N TYR A 192 -8.91 -18.44 7.64
CA TYR A 192 -8.37 -17.42 6.75
C TYR A 192 -8.35 -17.88 5.28
N GLN A 193 -7.85 -19.08 4.98
CA GLN A 193 -7.84 -19.60 3.61
C GLN A 193 -9.25 -19.71 3.02
N GLN A 194 -10.21 -20.21 3.81
CA GLN A 194 -11.60 -20.29 3.39
C GLN A 194 -12.21 -18.89 3.17
N LEU A 195 -11.95 -17.95 4.08
CA LEU A 195 -12.44 -16.56 3.97
C LEU A 195 -11.80 -15.83 2.79
N LEU A 196 -10.52 -16.08 2.50
CA LEU A 196 -9.81 -15.48 1.38
C LEU A 196 -10.47 -15.91 0.07
N ALA A 197 -10.71 -17.21 -0.09
CA ALA A 197 -11.42 -17.75 -1.24
C ALA A 197 -12.84 -17.16 -1.36
N SER A 198 -13.61 -17.12 -0.27
CA SER A 198 -14.96 -16.54 -0.27
C SER A 198 -14.96 -15.04 -0.60
N CYS A 199 -13.99 -14.29 -0.07
CA CYS A 199 -13.81 -12.87 -0.33
C CYS A 199 -13.53 -12.60 -1.81
N VAL A 200 -12.59 -13.33 -2.42
CA VAL A 200 -12.27 -13.17 -3.85
C VAL A 200 -13.47 -13.52 -4.74
N ARG A 201 -14.19 -14.60 -4.45
CA ARG A 201 -15.39 -15.01 -5.21
C ARG A 201 -16.46 -13.91 -5.21
N LEU A 202 -16.68 -13.25 -4.07
CA LEU A 202 -17.69 -12.19 -3.97
C LEU A 202 -17.20 -10.80 -4.42
N LEU A 203 -15.90 -10.53 -4.35
CA LEU A 203 -15.31 -9.36 -5.03
C LEU A 203 -15.45 -9.48 -6.54
N CYS A 204 -15.24 -10.68 -7.09
CA CYS A 204 -15.35 -11.01 -8.50
C CYS A 204 -16.68 -11.71 -8.83
N LYS A 205 -17.77 -11.34 -8.13
CA LYS A 205 -19.10 -11.94 -8.36
C LYS A 205 -19.52 -11.75 -9.82
N PRO A 206 -20.28 -12.70 -10.41
CA PRO A 206 -20.75 -12.60 -11.79
C PRO A 206 -21.54 -11.31 -12.04
N ASP A 207 -21.23 -10.66 -13.14
CA ASP A 207 -21.90 -9.46 -13.63
C ASP A 207 -21.77 -9.43 -15.16
N ASP A 208 -22.90 -9.64 -15.85
CA ASP A 208 -22.94 -9.83 -17.30
C ASP A 208 -22.45 -8.60 -18.10
N ARG A 209 -22.28 -7.46 -17.44
CA ARG A 209 -21.72 -6.23 -18.03
C ARG A 209 -20.21 -6.32 -18.26
N TYR A 210 -19.52 -7.27 -17.65
CA TYR A 210 -18.07 -7.37 -17.68
C TYR A 210 -17.61 -8.73 -18.17
N SER A 211 -16.65 -8.73 -19.10
CA SER A 211 -16.01 -9.92 -19.68
C SER A 211 -14.67 -10.25 -19.04
N ALA A 212 -14.11 -9.36 -18.21
CA ALA A 212 -12.88 -9.56 -17.46
C ALA A 212 -12.86 -8.71 -16.18
N VAL A 213 -12.05 -9.12 -15.19
CA VAL A 213 -11.84 -8.37 -13.94
C VAL A 213 -10.36 -8.07 -13.74
N PHE A 214 -10.04 -6.83 -13.40
CA PHE A 214 -8.71 -6.38 -13.04
C PHE A 214 -8.70 -5.91 -11.58
N VAL A 215 -8.06 -6.67 -10.70
CA VAL A 215 -7.95 -6.36 -9.26
C VAL A 215 -6.59 -5.76 -8.99
N LYS A 216 -6.55 -4.49 -8.57
CA LYS A 216 -5.33 -3.83 -8.11
C LYS A 216 -5.35 -3.80 -6.59
N THR A 217 -4.38 -4.37 -5.91
CA THR A 217 -4.38 -4.40 -4.45
C THR A 217 -3.62 -3.22 -3.82
N ARG A 218 -3.75 -3.04 -2.50
CA ARG A 218 -2.91 -2.08 -1.78
C ARG A 218 -1.45 -2.53 -1.74
N PRO A 219 -0.48 -1.61 -1.68
CA PRO A 219 0.92 -2.01 -1.54
C PRO A 219 1.21 -2.90 -0.33
N CYS A 220 0.52 -2.66 0.78
CA CYS A 220 0.70 -3.42 2.02
C CYS A 220 0.15 -4.85 1.98
N VAL A 221 -0.48 -5.32 0.89
CA VAL A 221 -1.02 -6.69 0.82
C VAL A 221 -0.32 -7.56 -0.22
N THR A 222 0.88 -7.18 -0.63
CA THR A 222 1.72 -7.96 -1.56
C THR A 222 1.93 -9.38 -1.02
N SER A 223 1.99 -9.56 0.30
CA SER A 223 2.15 -10.88 0.92
C SER A 223 1.01 -11.85 0.73
N LEU A 224 -0.20 -11.35 0.57
CA LEU A 224 -1.37 -12.20 0.36
C LEU A 224 -1.38 -12.79 -1.05
N MET A 225 -0.54 -12.32 -1.97
CA MET A 225 -0.53 -12.78 -3.35
C MET A 225 -0.21 -14.27 -3.47
N GLU A 226 0.67 -14.82 -2.62
CA GLU A 226 0.94 -16.26 -2.60
C GLU A 226 -0.30 -17.08 -2.25
N ASP A 227 -1.06 -16.64 -1.24
CA ASP A 227 -2.28 -17.33 -0.82
C ASP A 227 -3.36 -17.26 -1.92
N ILE A 228 -3.44 -16.12 -2.61
CA ILE A 228 -4.34 -15.95 -3.76
C ILE A 228 -3.90 -16.86 -4.93
N MET A 229 -2.60 -17.01 -5.20
CA MET A 229 -2.06 -17.93 -6.22
C MET A 229 -2.43 -19.37 -5.93
N LYS A 230 -2.31 -19.81 -4.67
CA LYS A 230 -2.70 -21.15 -4.25
C LYS A 230 -4.20 -21.38 -4.39
N ALA A 231 -5.01 -20.40 -4.01
CA ALA A 231 -6.47 -20.51 -4.08
C ALA A 231 -7.03 -20.39 -5.51
N PHE A 232 -6.38 -19.61 -6.38
CA PHE A 232 -6.86 -19.29 -7.73
C PHE A 232 -5.75 -19.35 -8.79
N PRO A 233 -5.13 -20.52 -9.02
CA PRO A 233 -3.97 -20.66 -9.91
C PRO A 233 -4.23 -20.26 -11.38
N ARG A 234 -5.50 -20.12 -11.78
CA ARG A 234 -5.91 -19.69 -13.13
C ARG A 234 -5.87 -18.17 -13.33
N PHE A 235 -5.68 -17.37 -12.28
CA PHE A 235 -5.57 -15.93 -12.43
C PHE A 235 -4.24 -15.55 -13.08
N ARG A 236 -4.21 -14.37 -13.69
CA ARG A 236 -2.97 -13.76 -14.17
C ARG A 236 -2.42 -12.86 -13.07
N TYR A 237 -1.14 -12.99 -12.77
CA TYR A 237 -0.52 -12.25 -11.68
C TYR A 237 0.48 -11.23 -12.20
N LEU A 238 0.29 -9.99 -11.80
CA LEU A 238 1.18 -8.88 -12.10
C LEU A 238 1.72 -8.25 -10.82
N PHE A 239 2.91 -7.70 -10.90
CA PHE A 239 3.48 -6.87 -9.86
C PHE A 239 4.14 -5.63 -10.48
N MET A 240 3.64 -4.46 -10.10
CA MET A 240 4.22 -3.19 -10.56
C MET A 240 5.08 -2.55 -9.47
N TYR A 241 6.29 -2.16 -9.83
CA TYR A 241 7.21 -1.49 -8.92
C TYR A 241 7.98 -0.40 -9.66
N ARG A 242 8.72 0.39 -8.91
CA ARG A 242 9.47 1.55 -9.38
C ARG A 242 10.77 1.62 -8.61
N ASN A 243 11.78 2.29 -9.17
CA ASN A 243 13.01 2.60 -8.45
C ASN A 243 12.74 3.09 -7.02
N SER A 244 13.46 2.52 -6.04
CA SER A 244 13.22 2.73 -4.60
C SER A 244 13.27 4.21 -4.22
N SER A 245 14.31 4.93 -4.66
CA SER A 245 14.47 6.37 -4.39
C SER A 245 13.30 7.18 -4.96
N LYS A 246 12.95 6.97 -6.23
CA LYS A 246 11.83 7.68 -6.88
C LYS A 246 10.48 7.38 -6.20
N SER A 247 10.24 6.13 -5.79
CA SER A 247 9.04 5.74 -5.04
C SER A 247 8.95 6.42 -3.68
N ILE A 248 10.04 6.42 -2.90
CA ILE A 248 10.08 6.99 -1.55
C ILE A 248 9.93 8.51 -1.62
N MET A 249 10.66 9.18 -2.51
CA MET A 249 10.56 10.64 -2.69
C MET A 249 9.16 11.06 -3.14
N SER A 250 8.54 10.34 -4.09
CA SER A 250 7.15 10.61 -4.49
C SER A 250 6.16 10.43 -3.32
N SER A 251 6.43 9.50 -2.43
CA SER A 251 5.58 9.24 -1.26
C SER A 251 5.73 10.31 -0.19
N LEU A 252 6.96 10.74 0.09
CA LEU A 252 7.25 11.86 1.01
C LEU A 252 6.63 13.16 0.49
N SER A 253 6.76 13.43 -0.81
CA SER A 253 6.13 14.59 -1.45
C SER A 253 4.61 14.59 -1.24
N LEU A 254 3.94 13.46 -1.45
CA LEU A 254 2.49 13.33 -1.21
C LEU A 254 2.13 13.56 0.26
N LEU A 255 2.92 13.06 1.21
CA LEU A 255 2.70 13.29 2.64
C LEU A 255 2.92 14.76 3.04
N HIS A 256 3.77 15.49 2.31
CA HIS A 256 4.01 16.91 2.54
C HIS A 256 2.96 17.82 1.89
N GLN A 257 2.14 17.34 0.96
CA GLN A 257 1.09 18.16 0.33
C GLN A 257 -0.04 18.52 1.29
N ASP A 258 -0.33 17.67 2.29
CA ASP A 258 -1.34 17.92 3.30
C ASP A 258 -0.68 18.24 4.66
N LYS A 259 -1.15 19.32 5.30
CA LYS A 259 -0.64 19.79 6.60
C LYS A 259 -0.75 18.72 7.69
N ALA A 260 -1.79 17.88 7.67
CA ALA A 260 -1.99 16.87 8.69
C ALA A 260 -0.98 15.70 8.58
N PRO A 261 -0.80 15.03 7.42
CA PRO A 261 0.27 14.07 7.21
C PRO A 261 1.67 14.67 7.37
N MET A 262 1.91 15.93 6.96
CA MET A 262 3.19 16.60 7.21
C MET A 262 3.50 16.69 8.71
N ALA A 263 2.54 17.14 9.52
CA ALA A 263 2.71 17.21 10.97
C ALA A 263 2.94 15.82 11.59
N LEU A 264 2.30 14.78 11.05
CA LEU A 264 2.54 13.40 11.48
C LEU A 264 3.97 12.94 11.15
N CYS A 265 4.49 13.25 9.95
CA CYS A 265 5.87 12.93 9.57
C CYS A 265 6.85 13.65 10.52
N PHE A 266 6.65 14.93 10.78
CA PHE A 266 7.46 15.69 11.75
C PHE A 266 7.48 15.05 13.15
N ILE A 267 6.33 14.60 13.66
CA ILE A 267 6.24 13.91 14.95
C ILE A 267 6.96 12.55 14.91
N MET A 268 6.87 11.82 13.80
CA MET A 268 7.50 10.51 13.63
C MET A 268 9.02 10.62 13.43
N ASP A 269 9.51 11.69 12.84
CA ASP A 269 10.93 11.89 12.53
C ASP A 269 11.69 12.57 13.69
N SER A 270 10.97 13.21 14.62
CA SER A 270 11.58 13.77 15.84
C SER A 270 11.81 12.70 16.91
N ASP A 271 13.04 12.57 17.40
CA ASP A 271 13.37 11.63 18.50
C ASP A 271 12.60 11.90 19.80
N ILE A 272 12.46 13.19 20.16
CA ILE A 272 11.75 13.60 21.38
C ILE A 272 10.26 13.31 21.24
N LEU A 273 9.63 13.76 20.14
CA LEU A 273 8.18 13.62 19.97
C LEU A 273 7.77 12.18 19.72
N SER A 274 8.56 11.40 18.98
CA SER A 274 8.30 9.98 18.76
C SER A 274 8.42 9.17 20.05
N THR A 275 9.29 9.57 20.98
CA THR A 275 9.35 8.98 22.33
C THR A 275 8.10 9.29 23.16
N ILE A 276 7.52 10.48 23.00
CA ILE A 276 6.26 10.88 23.66
C ILE A 276 5.05 10.20 23.02
N PHE A 277 5.06 10.03 21.69
CA PHE A 277 3.96 9.47 20.90
C PHE A 277 4.35 8.21 20.10
N PRO A 278 4.84 7.15 20.76
CA PRO A 278 5.36 5.95 20.08
C PRO A 278 4.28 5.17 19.32
N LEU A 279 3.00 5.44 19.63
CA LEU A 279 1.85 4.85 18.97
C LEU A 279 1.69 5.32 17.52
N LEU A 280 2.12 6.54 17.18
CA LEU A 280 1.98 7.06 15.81
C LEU A 280 2.89 6.32 14.83
N ARG A 281 4.17 6.18 15.18
CA ARG A 281 5.14 5.42 14.40
C ARG A 281 4.72 3.94 14.27
N SER A 282 4.30 3.33 15.38
CA SER A 282 3.80 1.95 15.38
C SER A 282 2.55 1.79 14.51
N TYR A 283 1.64 2.77 14.54
CA TYR A 283 0.46 2.80 13.67
C TYR A 283 0.89 2.91 12.20
N PHE A 284 1.76 3.85 11.84
CA PHE A 284 2.19 4.03 10.45
C PHE A 284 2.93 2.79 9.91
N TYR A 285 3.79 2.17 10.72
CA TYR A 285 4.43 0.89 10.40
C TYR A 285 3.41 -0.23 10.22
N TYR A 286 2.42 -0.32 11.12
CA TYR A 286 1.35 -1.32 11.06
C TYR A 286 0.56 -1.24 9.76
N TYR A 287 0.25 -0.04 9.27
CA TYR A 287 -0.53 0.10 8.02
C TYR A 287 0.27 -0.14 6.74
N ASN A 288 1.57 0.19 6.74
CA ASN A 288 2.38 0.16 5.52
C ASN A 288 3.25 -1.09 5.37
N VAL A 289 3.75 -1.66 6.47
CA VAL A 289 4.79 -2.71 6.45
C VAL A 289 4.30 -4.04 7.01
N PHE A 290 3.57 -4.02 8.13
CA PHE A 290 3.30 -5.20 8.97
C PHE A 290 2.75 -6.44 8.23
N LEU A 291 1.90 -6.24 7.23
CA LEU A 291 1.36 -7.34 6.44
C LEU A 291 2.40 -8.00 5.53
N ASN A 292 3.32 -7.21 4.96
CA ASN A 292 4.41 -7.70 4.10
C ASN A 292 5.67 -8.09 4.89
N GLU A 293 5.75 -7.72 6.17
CA GLU A 293 6.90 -7.97 7.02
C GLU A 293 7.22 -9.47 7.14
N LYS A 294 8.46 -9.82 6.80
CA LYS A 294 9.05 -11.14 7.05
C LYS A 294 9.61 -11.20 8.46
N SER A 295 9.39 -12.33 9.15
CA SER A 295 9.84 -12.52 10.54
C SER A 295 11.36 -12.40 10.73
N HIS A 296 12.15 -12.44 9.66
CA HIS A 296 13.61 -12.51 9.69
C HIS A 296 14.31 -11.16 9.51
N ALA A 297 13.59 -10.06 9.25
CA ALA A 297 14.23 -8.81 8.84
C ALA A 297 14.99 -8.08 9.98
N GLY A 298 14.78 -8.42 11.25
CA GLY A 298 15.45 -7.74 12.38
C GLY A 298 15.10 -6.25 12.53
N ILE A 299 14.19 -5.73 11.71
CA ILE A 299 13.80 -4.33 11.67
C ILE A 299 12.90 -4.00 12.87
N ASN A 300 13.28 -2.97 13.63
CA ASN A 300 12.44 -2.47 14.72
C ASN A 300 11.59 -1.29 14.24
N GLY A 301 10.35 -1.59 13.82
CA GLY A 301 9.40 -0.56 13.35
C GLY A 301 9.13 0.60 14.32
N LYS A 302 9.45 0.46 15.62
CA LYS A 302 9.30 1.54 16.61
C LYS A 302 10.42 2.57 16.58
N LYS A 303 11.52 2.29 15.86
CA LYS A 303 12.69 3.18 15.78
C LYS A 303 12.86 3.84 14.41
N LEU A 304 12.05 3.45 13.44
CA LEU A 304 12.20 3.92 12.06
C LEU A 304 11.71 5.36 11.86
N SER A 305 12.42 6.13 11.06
CA SER A 305 11.91 7.38 10.50
C SER A 305 10.75 7.12 9.53
N THR A 306 10.07 8.16 9.09
CA THR A 306 9.10 8.09 7.99
C THR A 306 9.74 7.47 6.76
N THR A 307 10.94 7.93 6.38
CA THR A 307 11.72 7.37 5.28
C THR A 307 12.02 5.89 5.49
N GLY A 308 12.43 5.49 6.69
CA GLY A 308 12.68 4.10 7.05
C GLY A 308 11.43 3.22 6.90
N ILE A 309 10.27 3.69 7.37
CA ILE A 309 9.00 2.95 7.22
C ILE A 309 8.62 2.78 5.75
N LEU A 310 8.74 3.85 4.95
CA LEU A 310 8.43 3.79 3.51
C LEU A 310 9.39 2.88 2.75
N THR A 311 10.67 2.90 3.12
CA THR A 311 11.70 2.00 2.57
C THR A 311 11.41 0.55 2.93
N ALA A 312 11.07 0.27 4.19
CA ALA A 312 10.69 -1.07 4.63
C ALA A 312 9.44 -1.59 3.90
N ALA A 313 8.44 -0.73 3.66
CA ALA A 313 7.25 -1.10 2.90
C ALA A 313 7.58 -1.47 1.45
N TRP A 314 8.44 -0.68 0.79
CA TRP A 314 8.92 -0.95 -0.57
C TRP A 314 9.72 -2.25 -0.61
N ALA A 315 10.72 -2.37 0.27
CA ALA A 315 11.65 -3.51 0.32
C ALA A 315 10.93 -4.83 0.60
N ALA A 316 10.03 -4.84 1.59
CA ALA A 316 9.24 -6.02 1.93
C ALA A 316 8.41 -6.52 0.74
N SER A 317 7.81 -5.59 -0.02
CA SER A 317 7.00 -5.93 -1.20
C SER A 317 7.86 -6.50 -2.32
N VAL A 318 8.97 -5.84 -2.67
CA VAL A 318 9.86 -6.28 -3.77
C VAL A 318 10.54 -7.61 -3.44
N ALA A 319 11.10 -7.75 -2.24
CA ALA A 319 11.78 -8.98 -1.81
C ALA A 319 10.82 -10.18 -1.76
N GLN A 320 9.55 -9.95 -1.45
CA GLN A 320 8.54 -11.00 -1.47
C GLN A 320 8.22 -11.48 -2.88
N ILE A 321 8.14 -10.57 -3.85
CA ILE A 321 7.90 -10.95 -5.24
C ILE A 321 9.12 -11.62 -5.85
N ALA A 322 10.33 -11.13 -5.56
CA ALA A 322 11.57 -11.80 -5.95
C ALA A 322 11.59 -13.25 -5.45
N GLU A 323 11.24 -13.48 -4.18
CA GLU A 323 11.14 -14.84 -3.62
C GLU A 323 10.05 -15.70 -4.28
N LEU A 324 8.88 -15.14 -4.57
CA LEU A 324 7.82 -15.87 -5.28
C LEU A 324 8.29 -16.31 -6.67
N ARG A 325 8.96 -15.43 -7.41
CA ARG A 325 9.52 -15.78 -8.72
C ARG A 325 10.63 -16.81 -8.62
N TYR A 326 11.50 -16.69 -7.62
CA TYR A 326 12.54 -17.69 -7.33
C TYR A 326 11.93 -19.07 -7.06
N ARG A 327 10.78 -19.12 -6.37
CA ARG A 327 9.99 -20.35 -6.14
C ARG A 327 9.20 -20.84 -7.36
N GLY A 328 9.36 -20.21 -8.53
CA GLY A 328 8.73 -20.62 -9.78
C GLY A 328 7.29 -20.13 -10.00
N TYR A 329 6.79 -19.22 -9.17
CA TYR A 329 5.47 -18.63 -9.42
C TYR A 329 5.51 -17.71 -10.64
N ASN A 330 4.50 -17.84 -11.52
CA ASN A 330 4.38 -17.01 -12.72
C ASN A 330 3.81 -15.64 -12.38
N VAL A 331 4.69 -14.70 -12.00
CA VAL A 331 4.36 -13.30 -11.71
C VAL A 331 5.00 -12.40 -12.75
N GLY A 332 4.19 -11.73 -13.57
CA GLY A 332 4.68 -10.69 -14.48
C GLY A 332 5.12 -9.46 -13.68
N SER A 333 6.38 -9.05 -13.80
CA SER A 333 6.90 -7.86 -13.13
C SER A 333 6.95 -6.68 -14.11
N ILE A 334 6.47 -5.52 -13.70
CA ILE A 334 6.51 -4.29 -14.49
C ILE A 334 7.33 -3.25 -13.71
N LEU A 335 8.49 -2.87 -14.26
CA LEU A 335 9.23 -1.71 -13.77
C LEU A 335 8.66 -0.45 -14.40
N TYR A 336 8.28 0.52 -13.56
CA TYR A 336 7.66 1.77 -14.00
C TYR A 336 8.52 2.53 -15.00
N GLU A 337 9.83 2.62 -14.76
CA GLU A 337 10.78 3.28 -15.66
C GLU A 337 10.73 2.69 -17.07
N ASP A 338 10.89 1.37 -17.21
CA ASP A 338 10.83 0.71 -18.52
C ASP A 338 9.46 0.85 -19.18
N PHE A 339 8.39 0.80 -18.38
CA PHE A 339 7.05 1.05 -18.88
C PHE A 339 6.93 2.46 -19.47
N MET A 340 7.49 3.46 -18.82
CA MET A 340 7.39 4.86 -19.25
C MET A 340 8.36 5.25 -20.37
N ASN A 341 9.45 4.51 -20.61
CA ASN A 341 10.35 4.77 -21.72
C ASN A 341 9.66 4.60 -23.08
N ASN A 342 8.79 3.59 -23.22
CA ASN A 342 7.99 3.39 -24.44
C ASN A 342 6.56 2.92 -24.09
N PRO A 343 5.69 3.82 -23.59
CA PRO A 343 4.46 3.44 -22.91
C PRO A 343 3.44 2.76 -23.81
N ARG A 344 3.41 3.11 -25.10
CA ARG A 344 2.49 2.47 -26.05
C ARG A 344 2.91 1.04 -26.37
N ARG A 345 4.20 0.81 -26.55
CA ARG A 345 4.77 -0.53 -26.76
C ARG A 345 4.62 -1.39 -25.51
N SER A 346 5.00 -0.87 -24.35
CA SER A 346 4.87 -1.53 -23.05
C SER A 346 3.42 -1.91 -22.76
N LEU A 347 2.46 -1.03 -23.08
CA LEU A 347 1.04 -1.32 -22.98
C LEU A 347 0.60 -2.42 -23.97
N SER A 348 1.07 -2.41 -25.22
CA SER A 348 0.78 -3.48 -26.19
C SER A 348 1.25 -4.85 -25.68
N VAL A 349 2.48 -4.93 -25.16
CA VAL A 349 3.03 -6.15 -24.55
C VAL A 349 2.20 -6.58 -23.34
N LEU A 350 1.83 -5.62 -22.47
CA LEU A 350 0.98 -5.89 -21.31
C LEU A 350 -0.37 -6.47 -21.73
N LEU A 351 -1.05 -5.90 -22.74
CA LEU A 351 -2.32 -6.43 -23.24
C LEU A 351 -2.15 -7.84 -23.79
N LYS A 352 -1.07 -8.12 -24.52
CA LYS A 352 -0.75 -9.47 -25.02
C LYS A 352 -0.57 -10.47 -23.87
N ILE A 353 0.20 -10.12 -22.83
CA ILE A 353 0.39 -10.97 -21.63
C ILE A 353 -0.95 -11.22 -20.92
N LEU A 354 -1.83 -10.23 -20.93
CA LEU A 354 -3.15 -10.32 -20.33
C LEU A 354 -4.19 -10.99 -21.23
N ASP A 355 -3.82 -11.48 -22.41
CA ASP A 355 -4.74 -12.02 -23.41
C ASP A 355 -5.91 -11.06 -23.70
N ILE A 356 -5.58 -9.76 -23.76
CA ILE A 356 -6.51 -8.70 -24.13
C ILE A 356 -6.23 -8.34 -25.58
N ARG A 357 -7.29 -8.34 -26.39
CA ARG A 357 -7.21 -8.03 -27.82
C ARG A 357 -6.57 -6.67 -28.07
N SER A 358 -5.67 -6.61 -29.04
CA SER A 358 -4.90 -5.40 -29.41
C SER A 358 -5.78 -4.25 -29.89
N GLU A 359 -7.02 -4.51 -30.33
CA GLU A 359 -8.01 -3.48 -30.65
C GLU A 359 -8.33 -2.54 -29.47
N HIS A 360 -8.09 -2.98 -28.23
CA HIS A 360 -8.28 -2.16 -27.03
C HIS A 360 -7.08 -1.25 -26.73
N LEU A 361 -5.97 -1.39 -27.44
CA LEU A 361 -4.75 -0.59 -27.23
C LEU A 361 -5.01 0.92 -27.34
N PRO A 362 -5.71 1.46 -28.37
CA PRO A 362 -5.98 2.90 -28.45
C PRO A 362 -6.77 3.42 -27.26
N ALA A 363 -7.85 2.73 -26.87
CA ALA A 363 -8.69 3.13 -25.75
C ALA A 363 -7.94 3.12 -24.41
N ALA A 364 -7.12 2.09 -24.18
CA ALA A 364 -6.26 2.01 -22.99
C ALA A 364 -5.18 3.10 -23.00
N ALA A 365 -4.58 3.39 -24.17
CA ALA A 365 -3.55 4.41 -24.33
C ALA A 365 -4.07 5.83 -24.09
N GLU A 366 -5.37 6.10 -24.25
CA GLU A 366 -5.94 7.42 -23.89
C GLU A 366 -5.71 7.80 -22.42
N ALA A 367 -5.55 6.82 -21.52
CA ALA A 367 -5.21 7.10 -20.12
C ALA A 367 -3.82 7.73 -19.97
N LEU A 368 -2.89 7.52 -20.91
CA LEU A 368 -1.56 8.15 -20.88
C LEU A 368 -1.61 9.66 -21.09
N LYS A 369 -2.65 10.17 -21.76
CA LYS A 369 -2.82 11.61 -22.00
C LYS A 369 -3.30 12.35 -20.74
N VAL A 370 -3.91 11.63 -19.81
CA VAL A 370 -4.39 12.19 -18.55
C VAL A 370 -3.22 12.22 -17.58
N ASP A 371 -2.56 13.37 -17.46
CA ASP A 371 -1.54 13.55 -16.45
C ASP A 371 -2.19 13.56 -15.07
N PHE A 372 -2.10 12.44 -14.36
CA PHE A 372 -2.65 12.31 -13.03
C PHE A 372 -1.90 13.16 -11.99
N ASN A 373 -0.65 13.56 -12.28
CA ASN A 373 0.11 14.43 -11.39
C ASN A 373 -0.24 15.91 -11.60
N LYS A 374 -0.81 16.31 -12.75
CA LYS A 374 -1.21 17.71 -13.03
C LYS A 374 -2.32 18.24 -12.11
N GLY A 375 -3.19 17.37 -11.59
CA GLY A 375 -4.32 17.78 -10.75
C GLY A 375 -3.95 18.22 -9.34
N VAL A 376 -2.73 17.90 -8.88
CA VAL A 376 -2.15 18.54 -7.70
C VAL A 376 -1.24 19.61 -8.28
N SER A 377 -1.66 20.87 -8.18
CA SER A 377 -0.82 22.00 -8.55
C SER A 377 0.54 21.80 -7.88
N HIS A 378 1.52 21.36 -8.66
CA HIS A 378 2.94 21.51 -8.37
C HIS A 378 3.18 23.02 -8.44
N GLU A 379 2.62 23.78 -7.51
CA GLU A 379 3.20 25.07 -7.20
C GLU A 379 4.66 24.79 -6.89
N VAL A 380 5.52 25.57 -7.53
CA VAL A 380 6.99 25.56 -7.60
C VAL A 380 7.69 25.47 -6.21
N PHE A 381 6.93 25.40 -5.12
CA PHE A 381 7.39 25.22 -3.75
C PHE A 381 8.18 23.94 -3.46
N MET A 382 8.31 23.02 -4.43
CA MET A 382 9.12 21.82 -4.31
C MET A 382 9.97 21.58 -5.57
N ASP A 383 10.62 22.62 -6.10
CA ASP A 383 11.76 22.44 -7.02
C ASP A 383 12.95 21.73 -6.36
N GLY A 384 12.93 21.62 -5.04
CA GLY A 384 13.79 20.72 -4.30
C GLY A 384 13.38 19.27 -4.49
N ARG A 385 14.01 18.57 -5.44
CA ARG A 385 14.55 17.23 -5.15
C ARG A 385 15.53 17.35 -3.97
N ARG A 386 15.05 17.77 -2.78
CA ARG A 386 15.88 17.84 -1.59
C ARG A 386 16.47 16.46 -1.43
N SER A 387 17.79 16.41 -1.57
CA SER A 387 18.54 15.19 -1.28
C SER A 387 18.05 14.71 0.07
N MET A 388 17.58 13.47 0.10
CA MET A 388 17.26 12.78 1.35
C MET A 388 18.46 12.98 2.29
N CYS A 389 18.23 13.39 3.54
CA CYS A 389 19.35 13.62 4.46
C CYS A 389 20.19 12.35 4.60
N THR A 390 21.49 12.52 4.84
CA THR A 390 22.45 11.42 4.87
C THR A 390 22.01 10.32 5.84
N ASP A 391 21.50 10.67 7.01
CA ASP A 391 21.02 9.71 8.02
C ASP A 391 19.83 8.88 7.51
N ASN A 392 18.85 9.53 6.88
CA ASN A 392 17.69 8.84 6.28
C ASN A 392 18.12 7.92 5.13
N ARG A 393 19.14 8.31 4.35
CA ARG A 393 19.69 7.48 3.28
C ARG A 393 20.42 6.26 3.84
N LEU A 394 21.25 6.43 4.86
CA LEU A 394 21.95 5.33 5.54
C LEU A 394 20.96 4.36 6.20
N GLU A 395 19.91 4.88 6.83
CA GLU A 395 18.81 4.06 7.35
C GLU A 395 18.13 3.26 6.24
N ALA A 396 17.79 3.91 5.12
CA ALA A 396 17.17 3.26 3.97
C ALA A 396 18.06 2.16 3.38
N ASP A 397 19.34 2.42 3.18
CA ASP A 397 20.32 1.44 2.67
C ASP A 397 20.47 0.25 3.62
N SER A 398 20.49 0.49 4.93
CA SER A 398 20.51 -0.57 5.96
C SER A 398 19.28 -1.47 5.87
N ILE A 399 18.09 -0.87 5.71
CA ILE A 399 16.83 -1.60 5.53
C ILE A 399 16.87 -2.42 4.23
N LEU A 400 17.26 -1.83 3.10
CA LEU A 400 17.35 -2.53 1.81
C LEU A 400 18.31 -3.73 1.89
N LYS A 401 19.47 -3.53 2.51
CA LYS A 401 20.45 -4.60 2.77
C LYS A 401 19.86 -5.73 3.60
N SER A 402 19.06 -5.44 4.62
CA SER A 402 18.40 -6.46 5.46
C SER A 402 17.41 -7.35 4.68
N TYR A 403 16.88 -6.83 3.55
CA TYR A 403 16.04 -7.57 2.62
C TYR A 403 16.81 -8.22 1.46
N GLY A 404 18.14 -8.09 1.40
CA GLY A 404 18.96 -8.59 0.30
C GLY A 404 18.77 -7.80 -1.00
N LEU A 405 18.47 -6.50 -0.91
CA LEU A 405 18.24 -5.61 -2.06
C LEU A 405 19.41 -4.63 -2.25
N SER A 406 19.52 -4.09 -3.47
CA SER A 406 20.48 -3.04 -3.83
C SER A 406 20.26 -1.74 -3.03
N LYS A 407 21.25 -0.85 -3.05
CA LYS A 407 21.17 0.42 -2.31
C LYS A 407 20.06 1.32 -2.87
N LEU A 408 19.66 2.31 -2.08
CA LEU A 408 18.63 3.26 -2.44
C LEU A 408 19.00 4.00 -3.73
N GLY A 409 18.11 3.91 -4.72
CA GLY A 409 18.29 4.54 -6.03
C GLY A 409 19.02 3.67 -7.06
N GLU A 410 19.72 2.61 -6.66
CA GLU A 410 20.27 1.64 -7.61
C GLU A 410 19.12 0.92 -8.33
N ARG A 411 19.30 0.66 -9.62
CA ARG A 411 18.35 -0.11 -10.43
C ARG A 411 18.34 -1.54 -9.90
N TYR A 412 17.18 -1.98 -9.43
CA TYR A 412 16.94 -3.36 -9.02
C TYR A 412 15.91 -3.95 -9.96
N GLU A 413 16.27 -5.04 -10.63
CA GLU A 413 15.35 -5.77 -11.49
C GLU A 413 14.96 -7.07 -10.81
N ILE A 414 13.66 -7.34 -10.74
CA ILE A 414 13.18 -8.64 -10.28
C ILE A 414 13.48 -9.65 -11.38
N SER A 415 14.65 -10.29 -11.31
CA SER A 415 15.18 -11.20 -12.35
C SER A 415 14.13 -12.18 -12.87
N VAL A 416 14.05 -12.28 -14.20
CA VAL A 416 13.16 -13.18 -14.92
C VAL A 416 13.76 -14.57 -14.96
N VAL A 417 13.77 -15.31 -13.84
CA VAL A 417 13.99 -16.78 -13.81
C VAL A 417 15.16 -17.24 -14.72
N VAL A 418 16.22 -16.45 -14.83
CA VAL A 418 17.39 -16.83 -15.61
C VAL A 418 18.17 -17.90 -14.83
N GLU A 419 18.07 -17.87 -13.51
CA GLU A 419 18.71 -18.86 -12.64
C GLU A 419 18.14 -20.28 -12.78
N VAL A 420 16.88 -20.50 -13.15
CA VAL A 420 16.42 -21.89 -13.37
C VAL A 420 17.07 -22.48 -14.61
N VAL A 421 17.33 -21.67 -15.63
CA VAL A 421 18.14 -22.12 -16.78
C VAL A 421 19.56 -22.42 -16.30
N VAL A 422 20.16 -21.57 -15.47
CA VAL A 422 21.51 -21.82 -14.92
C VAL A 422 21.53 -23.08 -14.05
N VAL A 423 20.56 -23.30 -13.16
CA VAL A 423 20.48 -24.49 -12.31
C VAL A 423 20.21 -25.75 -13.12
N VAL A 424 19.31 -25.69 -14.11
CA VAL A 424 19.09 -26.82 -15.03
C VAL A 424 20.37 -27.11 -15.82
N VAL A 425 21.05 -26.10 -16.33
CA VAL A 425 22.34 -26.26 -17.00
C VAL A 425 23.39 -26.85 -16.06
N VAL A 426 23.51 -26.36 -14.83
CA VAL A 426 24.47 -26.87 -13.84
C VAL A 426 24.16 -28.32 -13.45
N VAL A 427 22.89 -28.67 -13.22
CA VAL A 427 22.46 -30.04 -12.89
C VAL A 427 22.70 -30.97 -14.08
N VAL A 428 22.38 -30.53 -15.30
CA VAL A 428 22.63 -31.30 -16.52
C VAL A 428 24.13 -31.49 -16.76
N VAL A 429 24.94 -30.44 -16.56
CA VAL A 429 26.41 -30.51 -16.67
C VAL A 429 26.98 -31.44 -15.61
N ALA A 430 26.49 -31.38 -14.37
CA ALA A 430 26.91 -32.28 -13.29
C ALA A 430 26.51 -33.74 -13.57
N ALA A 431 25.30 -33.98 -14.08
CA ALA A 431 24.84 -35.31 -14.48
C ALA A 431 25.65 -35.86 -15.66
N ALA A 432 25.96 -35.02 -16.65
CA ALA A 432 26.82 -35.38 -17.77
C ALA A 432 28.25 -35.71 -17.30
N ALA A 433 28.81 -34.93 -16.38
CA ALA A 433 30.12 -35.19 -15.79
C ALA A 433 30.14 -36.51 -14.99
N ALA A 434 29.09 -36.80 -14.22
CA ALA A 434 28.96 -38.07 -13.50
C ALA A 434 28.84 -39.27 -14.45
N ALA A 435 28.06 -39.13 -15.53
CA ALA A 435 27.94 -40.17 -16.56
C ALA A 435 29.28 -40.41 -17.29
N ALA A 436 30.02 -39.34 -17.60
CA ALA A 436 31.35 -39.45 -18.20
C ALA A 436 32.34 -40.16 -17.26
N ALA A 437 32.31 -39.85 -15.96
CA ALA A 437 33.14 -40.53 -14.96
C ALA A 437 32.79 -42.02 -14.82
N ALA A 438 31.50 -42.37 -14.83
CA ALA A 438 31.05 -43.75 -14.78
C ALA A 438 31.47 -44.54 -16.03
N ALA A 439 31.38 -43.92 -17.21
CA ALA A 439 31.84 -44.53 -18.46
C ALA A 439 33.36 -44.74 -18.45
N ALA A 440 34.13 -43.76 -17.97
CA ALA A 440 35.58 -43.90 -17.83
C ALA A 440 35.96 -45.06 -16.88
N ALA A 441 35.24 -45.21 -15.77
CA ALA A 441 35.42 -46.33 -14.84
C ALA A 441 35.07 -47.68 -15.48
N ALA A 442 33.97 -47.76 -16.26
CA ALA A 442 33.58 -48.97 -16.98
C ALA A 442 34.62 -49.39 -18.03
N VAL A 443 35.21 -48.42 -18.74
CA VAL A 443 36.32 -48.66 -19.69
C VAL A 443 37.54 -49.19 -18.94
N ALA A 444 37.90 -48.61 -17.79
CA ALA A 444 39.03 -49.09 -16.99
C ALA A 444 38.84 -50.54 -16.51
N VAL A 445 37.63 -50.93 -16.10
CA VAL A 445 37.30 -52.32 -15.72
C VAL A 445 37.31 -53.25 -16.94
N ALA A 446 36.82 -52.81 -18.09
CA ALA A 446 36.87 -53.62 -19.32
C ALA A 446 38.32 -53.92 -19.74
N THR A 447 39.24 -52.96 -19.58
CA THR A 447 40.67 -53.13 -19.92
C THR A 447 41.43 -54.09 -19.01
N THR A 448 40.91 -54.44 -17.83
CA THR A 448 41.54 -55.41 -16.91
C THR A 448 41.00 -56.83 -17.08
N THR A 449 39.97 -57.04 -17.90
CA THR A 449 39.45 -58.37 -18.23
C THR A 449 40.02 -58.88 -19.58
N PRO A 450 40.84 -59.95 -19.58
CA PRO A 450 41.66 -60.33 -20.75
C PRO A 450 40.92 -61.00 -21.92
N ILE A 451 39.59 -60.92 -22.01
CA ILE A 451 38.78 -61.71 -22.98
C ILE A 451 37.93 -60.83 -23.91
N ILE A 452 37.90 -59.50 -23.72
CA ILE A 452 37.11 -58.63 -24.59
C ILE A 452 37.94 -58.21 -25.80
N SER A 453 37.53 -58.67 -26.99
CA SER A 453 38.05 -58.25 -28.29
C SER A 453 38.15 -56.72 -28.38
N THR A 454 39.30 -56.22 -28.82
CA THR A 454 39.60 -54.79 -29.01
C THR A 454 38.53 -54.03 -29.81
N ALA A 455 37.80 -54.73 -30.69
CA ALA A 455 36.70 -54.15 -31.46
C ALA A 455 35.45 -53.82 -30.61
N ALA A 456 35.12 -54.64 -29.61
CA ALA A 456 33.95 -54.42 -28.76
C ALA A 456 34.15 -53.23 -27.80
N ALA A 457 35.38 -53.05 -27.29
CA ALA A 457 35.72 -51.89 -26.47
C ALA A 457 35.63 -50.57 -27.27
N ALA A 458 36.10 -50.56 -28.52
CA ALA A 458 36.00 -49.39 -29.39
C ALA A 458 34.53 -49.03 -29.69
N ALA A 459 33.66 -50.01 -29.93
CA ALA A 459 32.24 -49.77 -30.19
C ALA A 459 31.53 -49.14 -28.98
N VAL A 460 31.82 -49.58 -27.76
CA VAL A 460 31.24 -49.01 -26.54
C VAL A 460 31.67 -47.55 -26.33
N VAL A 461 32.95 -47.24 -26.57
CA VAL A 461 33.46 -45.85 -26.47
C VAL A 461 32.75 -44.94 -27.47
N VAL A 462 32.58 -45.39 -28.72
CA VAL A 462 31.86 -44.62 -29.75
C VAL A 462 30.42 -44.36 -29.34
N VAL A 463 29.70 -45.38 -28.82
CA VAL A 463 28.32 -45.23 -28.37
C VAL A 463 28.20 -44.22 -27.21
N VAL A 464 29.10 -44.30 -26.21
CA VAL A 464 29.10 -43.34 -25.10
C VAL A 464 29.34 -41.92 -25.59
N VAL A 465 30.34 -41.72 -26.46
CA VAL A 465 30.64 -40.38 -27.02
C VAL A 465 29.45 -39.83 -27.79
N VAL A 466 28.79 -40.65 -28.62
CA VAL A 466 27.60 -40.24 -29.37
C VAL A 466 26.46 -39.85 -28.44
N VAL A 467 26.20 -40.63 -27.38
CA VAL A 467 25.14 -40.32 -26.40
C VAL A 467 25.44 -38.99 -25.68
N VAL A 468 26.68 -38.77 -25.25
CA VAL A 468 27.08 -37.51 -24.59
C VAL A 468 26.89 -36.32 -25.53
N VAL A 469 27.33 -36.44 -26.80
CA VAL A 469 27.16 -35.37 -27.80
C VAL A 469 25.68 -35.07 -28.05
N VAL A 470 24.83 -36.11 -28.18
CA VAL A 470 23.39 -35.92 -28.39
C VAL A 470 22.74 -35.22 -27.19
N VAL A 471 23.07 -35.61 -25.96
CA VAL A 471 22.55 -34.94 -24.75
C VAL A 471 22.96 -33.48 -24.71
N VAL A 472 24.23 -33.17 -24.99
CA VAL A 472 24.71 -31.78 -25.04
C VAL A 472 23.98 -30.98 -26.11
N VAL A 473 23.81 -31.52 -27.32
CA VAL A 473 23.08 -30.84 -28.40
C VAL A 473 21.62 -30.59 -28.03
N VAL A 474 20.93 -31.56 -27.44
CA VAL A 474 19.53 -31.39 -27.00
C VAL A 474 19.42 -30.31 -25.94
N VAL A 475 20.34 -30.27 -24.99
CA VAL A 475 20.37 -29.24 -23.93
C VAL A 475 20.64 -27.87 -24.52
N VAL A 476 21.60 -27.74 -25.43
CA VAL A 476 21.88 -26.48 -26.13
C VAL A 476 20.67 -26.04 -26.94
N VAL A 477 20.00 -26.93 -27.67
CA VAL A 477 18.78 -26.59 -28.44
C VAL A 477 17.65 -26.15 -27.50
N VAL A 478 17.42 -26.84 -26.40
CA VAL A 478 16.38 -26.45 -25.42
C VAL A 478 16.71 -25.10 -24.79
N VAL A 479 17.96 -24.86 -24.41
CA VAL A 479 18.41 -23.56 -23.89
C VAL A 479 18.24 -22.48 -24.95
N VAL A 480 18.69 -22.70 -26.18
CA VAL A 480 18.56 -21.73 -27.27
C VAL A 480 17.10 -21.46 -27.61
N VAL A 481 16.22 -22.46 -27.63
CA VAL A 481 14.78 -22.26 -27.89
C VAL A 481 14.11 -21.52 -26.73
N VAL A 482 14.37 -21.90 -25.48
CA VAL A 482 13.81 -21.23 -24.29
C VAL A 482 14.36 -19.80 -24.14
N VAL A 483 15.62 -19.58 -24.47
CA VAL A 483 16.24 -18.25 -24.50
C VAL A 483 15.66 -17.45 -25.67
N ARG A 484 15.59 -17.99 -26.88
CA ARG A 484 15.09 -17.27 -28.08
C ARG A 484 13.62 -16.90 -27.98
N GLU A 485 12.75 -17.81 -27.51
CA GLU A 485 11.33 -17.52 -27.28
C GLU A 485 11.12 -16.41 -26.23
N LYS A 486 12.10 -16.20 -25.32
CA LYS A 486 12.09 -15.11 -24.33
C LYS A 486 12.85 -13.86 -24.78
N SER A 487 13.91 -14.01 -25.57
CA SER A 487 14.71 -12.93 -26.16
C SER A 487 13.91 -12.21 -27.24
N ASP A 488 13.05 -12.89 -28.00
CA ASP A 488 12.14 -12.22 -28.93
C ASP A 488 11.06 -11.37 -28.21
N VAL A 489 10.93 -11.49 -26.88
CA VAL A 489 10.11 -10.60 -26.03
C VAL A 489 10.95 -9.48 -25.39
N PHE A 490 12.28 -9.66 -25.28
CA PHE A 490 13.17 -8.79 -24.48
C PHE A 490 14.18 -7.97 -25.31
N MET A 491 14.67 -8.47 -26.45
CA MET A 491 15.66 -7.79 -27.33
C MET A 491 15.07 -6.70 -28.21
N PHE A 492 13.76 -6.46 -28.10
CA PHE A 492 13.11 -5.36 -28.77
C PHE A 492 13.35 -4.01 -28.06
N TYR A 493 13.99 -3.98 -26.88
CA TYR A 493 14.07 -2.81 -26.00
C TYR A 493 15.21 -1.80 -26.25
N TYR A 494 16.13 -2.03 -27.19
CA TYR A 494 17.30 -1.16 -27.39
C TYR A 494 17.65 -1.01 -28.86
N ASP A 495 16.82 -0.28 -29.61
CA ASP A 495 17.23 0.40 -30.84
C ASP A 495 16.24 1.57 -30.94
N ASP A 496 16.68 2.74 -30.50
CA ASP A 496 16.25 4.06 -30.95
C ASP A 496 17.24 5.04 -30.29
N ASP A 497 18.28 5.34 -31.06
CA ASP A 497 19.16 6.50 -30.90
C ASP A 497 18.28 7.76 -31.00
N ASP A 498 18.09 8.48 -29.89
CA ASP A 498 17.64 9.87 -29.92
C ASP A 498 18.60 10.65 -29.02
N ASP A 499 19.65 11.13 -29.68
CA ASP A 499 20.43 12.30 -29.31
C ASP A 499 19.47 13.50 -29.22
N ASP A 500 19.23 14.00 -28.01
CA ASP A 500 18.77 15.37 -27.80
C ASP A 500 19.62 15.96 -26.68
N ASP A 501 20.68 16.63 -27.15
CA ASP A 501 21.39 17.71 -26.47
C ASP A 501 20.38 18.75 -25.95
N ASP A 502 20.46 19.09 -24.67
CA ASP A 502 20.05 20.40 -24.15
C ASP A 502 20.94 20.70 -22.94
N ASP A 503 22.13 21.23 -23.26
CA ASP A 503 22.88 22.15 -22.42
C ASP A 503 22.03 23.39 -22.16
N ASP A 504 21.82 23.75 -20.90
CA ASP A 504 21.61 25.14 -20.49
C ASP A 504 22.16 25.32 -19.08
N ASP A 505 23.34 25.95 -19.05
CA ASP A 505 23.93 26.67 -17.92
C ASP A 505 22.97 27.76 -17.42
N ASP A 506 22.89 27.97 -16.10
CA ASP A 506 22.80 29.32 -15.53
C ASP A 506 23.15 29.30 -14.03
N ASP A 507 24.22 30.02 -13.73
CA ASP A 507 24.78 30.36 -12.43
C ASP A 507 23.93 31.40 -11.66
N ASP A 508 24.19 31.47 -10.34
CA ASP A 508 24.08 32.64 -9.44
C ASP A 508 22.70 33.29 -9.17
N ASP A 509 22.21 33.12 -7.92
CA ASP A 509 21.88 34.23 -6.99
C ASP A 509 21.33 33.68 -5.65
N ASP A 510 22.25 33.40 -4.73
CA ASP A 510 21.98 33.38 -3.28
C ASP A 510 21.91 34.82 -2.78
N ASP A 511 20.73 35.33 -2.40
CA ASP A 511 20.50 36.24 -1.25
C ASP A 511 19.09 36.86 -1.33
N ASP A 512 18.13 36.29 -0.58
CA ASP A 512 16.98 36.98 0.06
C ASP A 512 15.84 36.00 0.41
N CYS A 513 16.01 35.21 1.49
CA CYS A 513 14.87 34.48 2.07
C CYS A 513 14.88 34.47 3.61
N VAL A 514 15.08 35.65 4.19
CA VAL A 514 14.94 35.89 5.63
C VAL A 514 13.78 36.86 5.87
N ASP A 515 12.54 36.44 5.62
CA ASP A 515 11.40 37.00 6.38
C ASP A 515 10.06 36.24 6.31
N ARG A 516 9.94 35.17 5.51
CA ARG A 516 8.66 34.42 5.37
C ARG A 516 8.48 33.23 6.32
N LYS A 517 9.46 32.92 7.18
CA LYS A 517 9.40 31.79 8.14
C LYS A 517 8.50 32.07 9.36
N SER A 518 8.32 33.34 9.75
CA SER A 518 7.58 33.75 10.94
C SER A 518 6.06 33.54 10.84
N ASN A 519 5.47 33.79 9.67
CA ASN A 519 4.02 33.65 9.47
C ASN A 519 3.54 32.19 9.34
N ASN A 520 4.40 31.27 8.88
CA ASN A 520 4.08 29.85 8.71
C ASN A 520 4.17 29.04 10.03
N LEU A 521 5.04 29.47 10.95
CA LEU A 521 5.12 28.92 12.30
C LEU A 521 3.85 29.26 13.10
N LEU A 522 3.35 30.49 12.98
CA LEU A 522 2.12 30.96 13.65
C LEU A 522 0.87 30.16 13.25
N GLN A 523 0.71 29.81 11.97
CA GLN A 523 -0.44 29.03 11.50
C GLN A 523 -0.36 27.54 11.88
N SER A 524 0.86 26.99 11.95
CA SER A 524 1.14 25.64 12.45
C SER A 524 0.89 25.53 13.95
N ILE A 525 1.25 26.57 14.72
CA ILE A 525 0.95 26.69 16.15
C ILE A 525 -0.56 26.78 16.40
N GLN A 526 -1.34 27.46 15.55
CA GLN A 526 -2.81 27.52 15.66
C GLN A 526 -3.49 26.17 15.39
N THR A 527 -3.04 25.47 14.36
CA THR A 527 -3.52 24.11 14.03
C THR A 527 -3.13 23.14 15.15
N PHE A 528 -1.93 23.25 15.70
CA PHE A 528 -1.47 22.44 16.83
C PHE A 528 -2.20 22.77 18.14
N ARG A 529 -2.56 24.04 18.40
CA ARG A 529 -3.44 24.46 19.51
C ARG A 529 -4.79 23.75 19.45
N TYR A 530 -5.40 23.64 18.26
CA TYR A 530 -6.65 22.92 18.06
C TYR A 530 -6.53 21.44 18.44
N TYR A 531 -5.43 20.78 18.09
CA TYR A 531 -5.20 19.36 18.43
C TYR A 531 -4.74 19.13 19.88
N THR A 532 -4.02 20.07 20.51
CA THR A 532 -3.61 19.96 21.93
C THR A 532 -4.76 20.25 22.90
N GLU A 533 -5.65 21.19 22.59
CA GLU A 533 -6.90 21.40 23.37
C GLU A 533 -7.83 20.18 23.27
N GLN A 534 -7.91 19.50 22.12
CA GLN A 534 -8.61 18.21 21.98
C GLN A 534 -8.01 17.09 22.86
N MET A 535 -6.69 17.11 23.13
CA MET A 535 -6.04 16.10 23.98
C MET A 535 -6.16 16.40 25.48
N ARG A 536 -6.30 17.68 25.87
CA ARG A 536 -6.50 18.11 27.27
C ARG A 536 -7.78 17.53 27.89
N VAL A 537 -8.80 17.26 27.07
CA VAL A 537 -10.08 16.67 27.48
C VAL A 537 -10.00 15.14 27.68
N SER A 538 -8.94 14.47 27.20
CA SER A 538 -8.89 12.99 27.17
C SER A 538 -7.92 12.34 28.18
N LEU A 539 -7.22 13.11 29.02
CA LEU A 539 -6.20 12.58 29.92
C LEU A 539 -6.40 13.05 31.37
N THR A 540 -7.40 12.50 32.06
CA THR A 540 -7.43 12.51 33.53
C THR A 540 -6.68 11.30 34.07
N SER A 541 -5.35 11.40 34.20
CA SER A 541 -4.55 10.44 34.97
C SER A 541 -4.78 10.67 36.46
N LYS A 542 -5.01 9.59 37.24
CA LYS A 542 -5.16 9.65 38.71
C LYS A 542 -3.81 9.70 39.46
N CYS A 543 -2.67 9.56 38.79
CA CYS A 543 -1.35 9.52 39.43
C CYS A 543 -0.65 10.89 39.40
N ASN A 544 -0.24 11.38 40.58
CA ASN A 544 0.42 12.69 40.75
C ASN A 544 1.79 12.77 40.04
N THR A 545 2.54 11.66 39.99
CA THR A 545 3.85 11.58 39.33
C THR A 545 3.73 11.71 37.80
N CYS A 546 2.67 11.13 37.21
CA CYS A 546 2.36 11.30 35.79
C CYS A 546 1.91 12.74 35.48
N LYS A 547 1.16 13.39 36.37
CA LYS A 547 0.77 14.80 36.21
C LYS A 547 1.98 15.74 36.25
N GLN A 548 2.96 15.48 37.11
CA GLN A 548 4.19 16.28 37.17
C GLN A 548 5.06 16.10 35.92
N ARG A 549 5.24 14.86 35.44
CA ARG A 549 5.93 14.62 34.15
C ARG A 549 5.21 15.29 32.98
N GLN A 550 3.88 15.19 32.92
CA GLN A 550 3.07 15.88 31.90
C GLN A 550 3.20 17.41 31.99
N LYS A 551 3.21 17.99 33.19
CA LYS A 551 3.43 19.44 33.38
C LYS A 551 4.83 19.87 32.96
N ALA A 552 5.86 19.09 33.29
CA ALA A 552 7.23 19.37 32.88
C ALA A 552 7.39 19.28 31.35
N THR A 553 6.84 18.25 30.71
CA THR A 553 6.83 18.12 29.24
C THR A 553 6.04 19.27 28.59
N LEU A 554 4.87 19.63 29.13
CA LEU A 554 4.11 20.79 28.65
C LEU A 554 4.88 22.10 28.84
N ALA A 555 5.68 22.25 29.91
CA ALA A 555 6.50 23.42 30.14
C ALA A 555 7.71 23.50 29.19
N VAL A 556 8.35 22.37 28.89
CA VAL A 556 9.43 22.29 27.87
C VAL A 556 8.89 22.60 26.48
N VAL A 557 7.76 21.99 26.10
CA VAL A 557 7.09 22.25 24.82
C VAL A 557 6.63 23.72 24.75
N ARG A 558 6.12 24.29 25.85
CA ARG A 558 5.77 25.72 25.91
C ARG A 558 7.01 26.61 25.75
N ASN A 559 8.11 26.33 26.44
CA ASN A 559 9.31 27.16 26.32
C ASN A 559 9.99 27.05 24.94
N MET A 560 9.97 25.87 24.31
CA MET A 560 10.44 25.71 22.92
C MET A 560 9.56 26.44 21.90
N LEU A 561 8.26 26.62 22.19
CA LEU A 561 7.30 27.26 21.28
C LEU A 561 7.17 28.77 21.48
N TYR A 562 7.63 29.32 22.62
CA TYR A 562 7.38 30.73 23.00
C TYR A 562 8.62 31.48 23.53
N GLY A 563 9.80 30.87 23.62
CA GLY A 563 11.00 31.50 24.19
C GLY A 563 12.14 31.65 23.19
N ASP A 564 12.66 32.88 23.03
CA ASP A 564 13.74 33.24 22.11
C ASP A 564 15.15 33.03 22.74
N GLY A 565 15.31 32.00 23.57
CA GLY A 565 16.52 31.79 24.38
C GLY A 565 17.01 30.35 24.39
N ARG A 566 18.32 30.15 24.21
CA ARG A 566 19.00 28.85 24.28
C ARG A 566 18.79 28.22 25.67
N ALA A 567 18.08 27.10 25.72
CA ALA A 567 18.04 26.23 26.88
C ALA A 567 19.15 25.18 26.75
N SER A 568 20.09 25.11 27.69
CA SER A 568 21.00 23.97 27.81
C SER A 568 20.53 23.05 28.93
N VAL A 569 20.34 21.77 28.61
CA VAL A 569 20.11 20.71 29.59
C VAL A 569 21.47 20.11 29.90
N MET A 570 21.98 20.29 31.13
CA MET A 570 23.07 19.45 31.62
C MET A 570 22.45 18.27 32.36
N CYS A 571 22.76 17.07 31.89
CA CYS A 571 22.53 15.83 32.63
C CYS A 571 23.77 15.57 33.49
N ASP A 572 23.56 15.36 34.78
CA ASP A 572 24.56 14.79 35.69
C ASP A 572 24.23 13.30 35.85
N ASP A 573 25.25 12.45 36.00
CA ASP A 573 25.15 10.99 35.80
C ASP A 573 24.36 10.24 36.89
N ASP A 574 23.87 10.92 37.93
CA ASP A 574 23.00 10.32 38.94
C ASP A 574 21.53 10.71 38.76
N ILE A 575 20.76 9.75 38.24
CA ILE A 575 19.32 9.82 38.02
C ILE A 575 18.59 10.00 39.36
N ARG A 576 18.30 11.25 39.75
CA ARG A 576 17.14 11.52 40.61
C ARG A 576 16.57 12.94 40.61
N ASN A 577 17.25 13.98 40.10
CA ASN A 577 16.68 15.33 40.06
C ASN A 577 17.08 16.11 38.80
N VAL A 578 16.09 16.61 38.05
CA VAL A 578 16.30 17.58 36.96
C VAL A 578 16.07 18.97 37.53
N THR A 579 17.12 19.78 37.62
CA THR A 579 17.02 21.19 38.06
C THR A 579 17.20 22.10 36.85
N ILE A 580 16.19 22.94 36.56
CA ILE A 580 16.24 23.92 35.47
C ILE A 580 16.65 25.27 36.06
N LYS A 581 17.84 25.77 35.71
CA LYS A 581 18.26 27.16 36.01
C LYS A 581 17.86 28.09 34.87
N LEU A 582 17.20 29.19 35.22
CA LEU A 582 16.83 30.27 34.28
C LEU A 582 17.62 31.52 34.65
N ASN A 583 18.42 32.03 33.71
CA ASN A 583 19.07 33.35 33.84
C ASN A 583 18.24 34.38 33.08
N PHE A 584 17.77 35.41 33.78
CA PHE A 584 17.05 36.53 33.18
C PHE A 584 18.00 37.71 32.96
N MET A 585 18.27 38.08 31.71
CA MET A 585 18.77 39.43 31.40
C MET A 585 17.58 40.41 31.40
N ARG A 586 17.65 41.44 32.26
CA ARG A 586 16.70 42.56 32.23
C ARG A 586 17.11 43.54 31.14
N TYR A 587 16.30 43.64 30.09
CA TYR A 587 16.36 44.72 29.11
C TYR A 587 15.45 45.88 29.59
N ARG A 588 15.99 47.12 29.68
CA ARG A 588 15.21 48.35 29.95
C ARG A 588 14.88 49.01 28.61
N PRO A 589 13.60 49.31 28.30
CA PRO A 589 13.28 50.13 27.13
C PRO A 589 13.38 51.62 27.48
N ALA A 590 13.87 52.40 26.52
CA ALA A 590 13.94 53.85 26.54
C ALA A 590 12.57 54.50 26.26
N GLN A 591 12.27 55.59 26.96
CA GLN A 591 11.15 56.50 26.69
C GLN A 591 11.35 57.22 25.36
N LYS A 592 10.25 57.45 24.63
CA LYS A 592 10.17 58.50 23.61
C LYS A 592 8.79 59.16 23.62
N ASP A 593 8.85 60.47 23.44
CA ASP A 593 7.83 61.48 23.70
C ASP A 593 6.67 61.53 22.69
N GLU A 594 5.58 62.15 23.15
CA GLU A 594 4.37 62.50 22.43
C GLU A 594 4.58 63.66 21.43
N ALA A 595 3.90 63.61 20.30
CA ALA A 595 3.40 64.82 19.61
C ALA A 595 2.15 64.53 18.76
N HIS A 596 1.18 65.44 18.91
CA HIS A 596 -0.04 65.79 18.15
C HIS A 596 0.02 65.59 16.62
N SER A 597 -1.04 65.49 15.80
CA SER A 597 -2.50 65.72 15.89
C SER A 597 -3.14 65.32 14.54
N GLY A 598 -4.47 65.09 14.51
CA GLY A 598 -5.31 65.51 13.38
C GLY A 598 -6.10 64.43 12.61
N GLY A 599 -7.43 64.59 12.57
CA GLY A 599 -8.22 64.29 11.36
C GLY A 599 -9.18 63.08 11.37
N ASN A 600 -10.42 63.33 11.78
CA ASN A 600 -11.63 62.50 11.68
C ASN A 600 -12.18 62.43 10.20
N PRO A 601 -13.35 61.82 9.86
CA PRO A 601 -13.94 60.51 10.19
C PRO A 601 -14.65 59.78 9.00
N ARG A 602 -15.33 58.67 9.33
CA ARG A 602 -16.53 58.03 8.69
C ARG A 602 -16.30 57.09 7.50
N CYS A 603 -16.72 55.82 7.68
CA CYS A 603 -17.95 55.33 7.04
C CYS A 603 -18.50 54.07 7.73
N LEU A 604 -19.76 54.14 8.16
CA LEU A 604 -20.61 53.03 8.57
C LEU A 604 -21.13 52.31 7.32
N MET A 605 -21.11 50.98 7.30
CA MET A 605 -22.11 50.22 6.53
C MET A 605 -22.48 48.91 7.24
N SER A 606 -23.73 48.90 7.67
CA SER A 606 -24.55 47.76 8.07
C SER A 606 -25.03 47.05 6.80
N LEU A 607 -25.00 45.71 6.75
CA LEU A 607 -25.91 44.96 5.90
C LEU A 607 -26.41 43.68 6.58
N ARG A 608 -27.73 43.55 6.51
CA ARG A 608 -28.61 42.52 7.04
C ARG A 608 -28.59 41.25 6.18
N SER A 609 -28.92 40.15 6.85
CA SER A 609 -29.48 38.91 6.28
C SER A 609 -30.75 39.15 5.45
N PRO A 610 -31.04 38.25 4.49
CA PRO A 610 -32.42 37.77 4.39
C PRO A 610 -32.57 36.25 4.35
N SER A 611 -33.67 35.87 4.97
CA SER A 611 -34.36 34.60 5.08
C SER A 611 -34.91 34.04 3.75
N ALA A 612 -34.96 32.70 3.73
CA ALA A 612 -36.05 31.82 3.28
C ALA A 612 -37.02 32.28 2.18
N ASN A 613 -37.20 31.43 1.17
CA ASN A 613 -38.51 31.21 0.55
C ASN A 613 -38.70 29.74 0.13
N ARG A 614 -39.96 29.31 0.26
CA ARG A 614 -40.54 27.98 0.08
C ARG A 614 -41.58 28.07 -1.05
N LEU A 615 -41.97 26.91 -1.60
CA LEU A 615 -42.98 26.64 -2.66
C LEU A 615 -42.39 26.77 -4.07
N LEU A 616 -42.48 25.79 -4.96
CA LEU A 616 -43.51 24.76 -5.22
C LEU A 616 -43.04 23.31 -5.13
#